data_AF-A0A522NGL2-F1
#
_entry.id   AF-A0A522NGL2-F1
#
_cell.length_a   1.000
_cell.length_b   1.000
_cell.length_c   1.000
_cell.angle_alpha   90.00
_cell.angle_beta   90.00
_cell.angle_gamma   90.00
#
_symmetry.space_group_name_H-M   'P 1'
#
loop_
_entity.id
_entity.type
_entity.pdbx_description
1 polymer ?
#
loop_
_entity_poly.entity_id
_entity_poly.type
_entity_poly.pdbx_seq_one_letter_code
_entity_poly.pdbx_strand_id
1 'polypeptide(L)'
;MSAQAKAAHAAANDSSGVTVLLGLADRAFREHHLVAPIGSNVYEFYLSVLPLDPGNKLAMARLHEAFMPACDEVEREIGEGHLDEAQRELRLLRDYDANHDQDKNNYKLALLGSYLDAQRTLLIRKHEAEALQIRGRLTAAAAGEN
;
A
#
# COMPACT_ATOMS: atom_id res chain seq x y z
N MET A 1 -17.45 -30.09 29.14
CA MET A 1 -17.19 -30.35 27.71
C MET A 1 -17.36 -29.12 26.80
N SER A 2 -17.70 -27.93 27.33
CA SER A 2 -18.09 -26.77 26.51
C SER A 2 -16.94 -25.89 26.00
N ALA A 3 -15.75 -25.96 26.61
CA ALA A 3 -14.58 -25.19 26.18
C ALA A 3 -13.84 -25.82 24.99
N GLN A 4 -13.74 -27.16 24.97
CA GLN A 4 -13.05 -27.91 23.90
C GLN A 4 -13.78 -27.80 22.56
N ALA A 5 -15.13 -27.82 22.56
CA ALA A 5 -15.94 -27.68 21.37
C ALA A 5 -15.88 -26.27 20.78
N LYS A 6 -15.80 -25.23 21.62
CA LYS A 6 -15.67 -23.83 21.18
C LYS A 6 -14.29 -23.54 20.60
N ALA A 7 -13.23 -24.10 21.19
CA ALA A 7 -11.86 -24.00 20.67
C ALA A 7 -11.68 -24.76 19.35
N ALA A 8 -12.28 -25.95 19.22
CA ALA A 8 -12.26 -26.71 17.97
C ALA A 8 -13.05 -26.03 16.84
N HIS A 9 -14.17 -25.37 17.17
CA HIS A 9 -14.97 -24.62 16.18
C HIS A 9 -14.30 -23.30 15.78
N ALA A 10 -13.62 -22.62 16.70
CA ALA A 10 -12.77 -21.46 16.39
C ALA A 10 -11.61 -21.87 15.47
N ALA A 11 -10.85 -22.91 15.83
CA ALA A 11 -9.75 -23.41 14.99
C ALA A 11 -10.21 -23.92 13.61
N ALA A 12 -11.41 -24.50 13.51
CA ALA A 12 -12.00 -24.92 12.23
C ALA A 12 -12.47 -23.71 11.38
N ASN A 13 -13.00 -22.66 12.00
CA ASN A 13 -13.34 -21.41 11.31
C ASN A 13 -12.08 -20.63 10.91
N ASP A 14 -11.03 -20.65 11.74
CA ASP A 14 -9.76 -19.98 11.46
C ASP A 14 -9.06 -20.65 10.27
N SER A 15 -9.07 -21.98 10.21
CA SER A 15 -8.53 -22.73 9.05
C SER A 15 -9.38 -22.54 7.78
N SER A 16 -10.70 -22.44 7.90
CA SER A 16 -11.56 -22.05 6.76
C SER A 16 -11.28 -20.61 6.30
N GLY A 17 -11.08 -19.67 7.23
CA GLY A 17 -10.78 -18.27 6.96
C GLY A 17 -9.42 -18.08 6.28
N VAL A 18 -8.38 -18.75 6.79
CA VAL A 18 -7.05 -18.79 6.18
C VAL A 18 -7.12 -19.32 4.75
N THR A 19 -7.87 -20.41 4.51
CA THR A 19 -8.02 -20.98 3.16
C THR A 19 -8.67 -19.99 2.18
N VAL A 20 -9.71 -19.26 2.63
CA VAL A 20 -10.37 -18.24 1.81
C VAL A 20 -9.42 -17.09 1.50
N LEU A 21 -8.69 -16.58 2.50
CA LEU A 21 -7.72 -15.50 2.33
C LEU A 21 -6.60 -15.88 1.36
N LEU A 22 -6.06 -17.10 1.47
CA LEU A 22 -5.04 -17.60 0.53
C LEU A 22 -5.59 -17.68 -0.90
N GLY A 23 -6.84 -18.14 -1.07
CA GLY A 23 -7.48 -18.18 -2.39
C GLY A 23 -7.73 -16.79 -2.99
N LEU A 24 -8.07 -15.80 -2.16
CA LEU A 24 -8.21 -14.40 -2.58
C LEU A 24 -6.85 -13.80 -2.94
N ALA A 25 -5.81 -14.06 -2.15
CA ALA A 25 -4.45 -13.64 -2.43
C ALA A 25 -3.93 -14.21 -3.76
N ASP A 26 -4.17 -15.50 -4.02
CA ASP A 26 -3.78 -16.16 -5.28
C ASP A 26 -4.54 -15.60 -6.49
N ARG A 27 -5.77 -15.11 -6.31
CA ARG A 27 -6.49 -14.37 -7.35
C ARG A 27 -5.85 -13.00 -7.57
N ALA A 28 -5.67 -12.22 -6.52
CA ALA A 28 -5.05 -10.90 -6.59
C ALA A 28 -3.66 -10.95 -7.25
N PHE A 29 -2.86 -11.97 -6.92
CA PHE A 29 -1.53 -12.16 -7.50
C PHE A 29 -1.59 -12.39 -9.01
N ARG A 30 -2.54 -13.21 -9.49
CA ARG A 30 -2.74 -13.44 -10.94
C ARG A 30 -3.25 -12.20 -11.67
N GLU A 31 -3.99 -11.36 -10.97
CA GLU A 31 -4.49 -10.08 -11.49
C GLU A 31 -3.44 -8.96 -11.37
N HIS A 32 -2.23 -9.25 -10.87
CA HIS A 32 -1.18 -8.27 -10.57
C HIS A 32 -1.62 -7.17 -9.59
N HIS A 33 -2.64 -7.42 -8.77
CA HIS A 33 -3.08 -6.53 -7.72
C HIS A 33 -2.18 -6.68 -6.49
N LEU A 34 -0.95 -6.16 -6.55
CA LEU A 34 0.05 -6.41 -5.51
C LEU A 34 -0.23 -5.60 -4.25
N VAL A 35 -0.28 -4.27 -4.39
CA VAL A 35 -0.53 -3.31 -3.30
C VAL A 35 -1.78 -2.46 -3.53
N ALA A 36 -2.33 -2.51 -4.74
CA ALA A 36 -3.59 -1.90 -5.13
C ALA A 36 -4.46 -2.90 -5.90
N PRO A 37 -5.80 -2.70 -5.96
CA PRO A 37 -6.55 -1.67 -5.24
C PRO A 37 -6.72 -1.99 -3.75
N ILE A 38 -7.12 -0.98 -2.97
CA ILE A 38 -7.42 -1.14 -1.55
C ILE A 38 -8.50 -2.21 -1.32
N GLY A 39 -8.34 -3.05 -0.30
CA GLY A 39 -9.28 -4.11 0.04
C GLY A 39 -9.23 -5.34 -0.88
N SER A 40 -8.41 -5.32 -1.94
CA SER A 40 -8.36 -6.41 -2.92
C SER A 40 -6.97 -6.54 -3.54
N ASN A 41 -5.94 -6.65 -2.69
CA ASN A 41 -4.57 -6.83 -3.12
C ASN A 41 -3.84 -7.94 -2.33
N VAL A 42 -2.74 -8.42 -2.92
CA VAL A 42 -1.91 -9.52 -2.41
C VAL A 42 -1.44 -9.26 -0.99
N TYR A 43 -0.93 -8.06 -0.72
CA TYR A 43 -0.37 -7.72 0.58
C TYR A 43 -1.43 -7.73 1.68
N GLU A 44 -2.59 -7.11 1.47
CA GLU A 44 -3.67 -7.10 2.45
C GLU A 44 -4.19 -8.51 2.77
N PHE A 45 -4.33 -9.37 1.77
CA PHE A 45 -4.79 -10.74 1.99
C PHE A 45 -3.78 -11.58 2.77
N TYR A 46 -2.50 -11.59 2.36
CA TYR A 46 -1.49 -12.38 3.08
C TYR A 46 -1.16 -11.80 4.45
N LEU A 47 -1.13 -10.47 4.63
CA LEU A 47 -0.98 -9.86 5.96
C LEU A 47 -2.16 -10.17 6.88
N SER A 48 -3.36 -10.45 6.33
CA SER A 48 -4.50 -10.94 7.12
C SER A 48 -4.37 -12.43 7.50
N VAL A 49 -3.58 -13.22 6.76
CA VAL A 49 -3.28 -14.62 7.09
C VAL A 49 -2.31 -14.73 8.27
N LEU A 50 -1.26 -13.89 8.31
CA LEU A 50 -0.18 -14.04 9.30
C LEU A 50 -0.62 -13.98 10.77
N PRO A 51 -1.60 -13.15 11.19
CA PRO A 51 -2.13 -13.20 12.57
C PRO A 51 -2.89 -14.49 12.89
N LEU A 52 -3.48 -15.15 11.88
CA LEU A 52 -4.26 -16.38 12.04
C LEU A 52 -3.38 -17.63 11.97
N ASP A 53 -2.36 -17.60 11.10
CA ASP A 53 -1.36 -18.64 10.92
C ASP A 53 0.04 -18.01 10.79
N PRO A 54 0.69 -17.67 11.92
CA PRO A 54 2.03 -17.05 11.91
C PRO A 54 3.12 -17.92 11.27
N GLY A 55 2.88 -19.23 11.15
CA GLY A 55 3.79 -20.19 10.54
C GLY A 55 3.55 -20.41 9.04
N ASN A 56 2.66 -19.65 8.41
CA ASN A 56 2.28 -19.85 7.02
C ASN A 56 3.42 -19.49 6.06
N LYS A 57 4.26 -20.49 5.76
CA LYS A 57 5.41 -20.34 4.87
C LYS A 57 5.02 -19.93 3.45
N LEU A 58 3.82 -20.32 2.99
CA LEU A 58 3.32 -19.92 1.68
C LEU A 58 3.08 -18.40 1.64
N ALA A 59 2.34 -17.86 2.60
CA ALA A 59 2.07 -16.43 2.69
C ALA A 59 3.37 -15.61 2.80
N MET A 60 4.29 -16.03 3.66
CA MET A 60 5.60 -15.37 3.81
C MET A 60 6.41 -15.40 2.51
N ALA A 61 6.50 -16.56 1.84
CA ALA A 61 7.24 -16.68 0.59
C ALA A 61 6.64 -15.81 -0.52
N ARG A 62 5.32 -15.76 -0.61
CA ARG A 62 4.61 -14.96 -1.62
C ARG A 62 4.76 -13.46 -1.39
N LEU A 63 4.69 -13.01 -0.14
CA LEU A 63 4.96 -11.62 0.23
C LEU A 63 6.40 -11.21 -0.10
N HIS A 64 7.37 -12.09 0.15
CA HIS A 64 8.76 -11.85 -0.21
C HIS A 64 8.96 -11.81 -1.74
N GLU A 65 8.35 -12.75 -2.48
CA GLU A 65 8.38 -12.79 -3.95
C GLU A 65 7.75 -11.53 -4.58
N ALA A 66 6.64 -11.04 -4.02
CA ALA A 66 5.92 -9.88 -4.53
C ALA A 66 6.61 -8.54 -4.21
N PHE A 67 7.61 -8.52 -3.34
CA PHE A 67 8.13 -7.27 -2.77
C PHE A 67 8.76 -6.32 -3.78
N MET A 68 9.67 -6.82 -4.61
CA MET A 68 10.33 -5.97 -5.61
C MET A 68 9.33 -5.47 -6.67
N PRO A 69 8.48 -6.33 -7.26
CA PRO A 69 7.42 -5.87 -8.16
C PRO A 69 6.47 -4.84 -7.53
N ALA A 70 6.10 -5.00 -6.25
CA ALA A 70 5.25 -4.06 -5.55
C ALA A 70 5.94 -2.69 -5.32
N CYS A 71 7.24 -2.69 -5.04
CA CYS A 71 8.00 -1.45 -4.95
C CYS A 71 8.05 -0.70 -6.30
N ASP A 72 8.13 -1.43 -7.42
CA ASP A 72 8.14 -0.84 -8.76
C ASP A 72 6.75 -0.29 -9.14
N GLU A 73 5.67 -0.92 -8.66
CA GLU A 73 4.31 -0.39 -8.76
C GLU A 73 4.17 0.94 -8.01
N VAL A 74 4.61 1.02 -6.75
CA VAL A 74 4.61 2.28 -5.99
C VAL A 74 5.44 3.36 -6.70
N GLU A 75 6.61 2.99 -7.23
CA GLU A 75 7.44 3.94 -7.98
C GLU A 75 6.72 4.53 -9.18
N ARG A 76 5.99 3.69 -9.93
CA ARG A 76 5.17 4.11 -11.06
C ARG A 76 4.05 5.05 -10.62
N GLU A 77 3.30 4.73 -9.56
CA GLU A 77 2.25 5.60 -9.03
C GLU A 77 2.78 6.98 -8.59
N ILE A 78 3.97 7.02 -7.98
CA ILE A 78 4.65 8.29 -7.66
C ILE A 78 4.97 9.06 -8.94
N GLY A 79 5.51 8.39 -9.96
CA GLY A 79 5.85 9.00 -11.26
C GLY A 79 4.65 9.51 -12.05
N GLU A 80 3.50 8.86 -11.92
CA GLU A 80 2.23 9.25 -12.54
C GLU A 80 1.51 10.38 -11.77
N GLY A 81 1.96 10.69 -10.56
CA GLY A 81 1.38 11.74 -9.72
C GLY A 81 0.21 11.28 -8.86
N HIS A 82 -0.03 9.97 -8.74
CA HIS A 82 -1.01 9.38 -7.82
C HIS A 82 -0.46 9.33 -6.38
N LEU A 83 -0.03 10.49 -5.87
CA LEU A 83 0.79 10.61 -4.65
C LEU A 83 0.07 10.13 -3.38
N ASP A 84 -1.25 10.17 -3.36
CA ASP A 84 -2.04 9.68 -2.22
C ASP A 84 -2.14 8.16 -2.20
N GLU A 85 -2.30 7.54 -3.38
CA GLU A 85 -2.31 6.08 -3.52
C GLU A 85 -0.93 5.52 -3.20
N ALA A 86 0.10 6.07 -3.82
CA ALA A 86 1.50 5.71 -3.57
C ALA A 86 1.87 5.81 -2.08
N GLN A 87 1.37 6.81 -1.34
CA GLN A 87 1.61 6.90 0.11
C GLN A 87 0.99 5.72 0.86
N ARG A 88 -0.22 5.28 0.49
CA ARG A 88 -0.88 4.16 1.16
C ARG A 88 -0.18 2.85 0.85
N GLU A 89 0.14 2.60 -0.41
CA GLU A 89 0.87 1.42 -0.84
C GLU A 89 2.25 1.35 -0.18
N LEU A 90 2.99 2.47 -0.15
CA LEU A 90 4.29 2.53 0.51
C LEU A 90 4.20 2.24 2.01
N ARG A 91 3.12 2.70 2.68
CA ARG A 91 2.87 2.37 4.08
C ARG A 91 2.64 0.88 4.27
N LEU A 92 1.83 0.26 3.41
CA LEU A 92 1.55 -1.19 3.45
C LEU A 92 2.84 -2.01 3.33
N LEU A 93 3.74 -1.63 2.40
CA LEU A 93 5.03 -2.29 2.24
C LEU A 93 5.97 -2.08 3.44
N ARG A 94 5.96 -0.89 4.06
CA ARG A 94 6.73 -0.61 5.29
C ARG A 94 6.20 -1.38 6.49
N ASP A 95 4.89 -1.56 6.59
CA ASP A 95 4.28 -2.36 7.66
C ASP A 95 4.68 -3.83 7.50
N TYR A 96 4.73 -4.36 6.27
CA TYR A 96 5.29 -5.68 6.00
C TYR A 96 6.78 -5.79 6.41
N ASP A 97 7.62 -4.86 5.93
CA ASP A 97 9.08 -4.84 6.17
C ASP A 97 9.42 -4.73 7.66
N ALA A 98 8.76 -3.82 8.39
CA ALA A 98 8.99 -3.63 9.83
C ALA A 98 8.68 -4.88 10.67
N ASN A 99 7.76 -5.72 10.20
CA ASN A 99 7.34 -6.94 10.89
C ASN A 99 8.13 -8.20 10.43
N HIS A 100 8.98 -8.10 9.41
CA HIS A 100 9.77 -9.22 8.90
C HIS A 100 11.26 -9.04 9.21
N ASP A 101 11.75 -9.87 10.14
CA ASP A 101 13.06 -9.72 10.80
C ASP A 101 14.27 -9.96 9.89
N GLN A 102 14.08 -10.58 8.71
CA GLN A 102 15.19 -11.09 7.88
C GLN A 102 15.78 -10.07 6.90
N ASP A 103 15.08 -8.98 6.55
CA ASP A 103 15.49 -8.06 5.46
C ASP A 103 15.42 -6.56 5.84
N LYS A 104 15.75 -6.21 7.09
CA LYS A 104 15.61 -4.85 7.70
C LYS A 104 16.35 -3.67 7.02
N ASN A 105 16.93 -3.85 5.84
CA ASN A 105 17.73 -2.84 5.15
C ASN A 105 17.33 -2.66 3.68
N ASN A 106 16.03 -2.73 3.37
CA ASN A 106 15.59 -2.42 2.02
C ASN A 106 15.54 -0.90 1.76
N TYR A 107 16.70 -0.36 1.36
CA TYR A 107 16.87 1.05 0.99
C TYR A 107 15.87 1.51 -0.08
N LYS A 108 15.27 0.60 -0.86
CA LYS A 108 14.22 0.91 -1.85
C LYS A 108 13.05 1.66 -1.21
N LEU A 109 12.53 1.23 -0.06
CA LEU A 109 11.40 1.91 0.59
C LEU A 109 11.77 3.33 1.09
N ALA A 110 13.02 3.53 1.52
CA ALA A 110 13.52 4.85 1.91
C ALA A 110 13.68 5.78 0.69
N LEU A 111 14.16 5.25 -0.44
CA LEU A 111 14.23 5.98 -1.70
C LEU A 111 12.85 6.36 -2.21
N LEU A 112 11.88 5.44 -2.18
CA LEU A 112 10.50 5.71 -2.59
C LEU A 112 9.84 6.77 -1.69
N GLY A 113 10.09 6.72 -0.37
CA GLY A 113 9.64 7.77 0.54
C GLY A 113 10.21 9.14 0.17
N SER A 114 11.52 9.20 -0.09
CA SER A 114 12.19 10.45 -0.50
C SER A 114 11.67 10.95 -1.86
N TYR A 115 11.40 10.05 -2.79
CA TYR A 115 10.85 10.37 -4.11
C TYR A 115 9.42 10.92 -4.02
N LEU A 116 8.58 10.28 -3.20
CA LEU A 116 7.21 10.74 -2.92
C LEU A 116 7.21 12.15 -2.31
N ASP A 117 8.06 12.40 -1.31
CA ASP A 117 8.16 13.72 -0.66
C ASP A 117 8.63 14.80 -1.64
N ALA A 118 9.57 14.46 -2.53
CA ALA A 118 10.01 15.36 -3.60
C ALA A 118 8.87 15.69 -4.57
N GLN A 119 8.10 14.70 -5.04
CA GLN A 119 6.95 14.93 -5.91
C GLN A 119 5.87 15.81 -5.26
N ARG A 120 5.58 15.58 -3.98
CA ARG A 120 4.62 16.41 -3.22
C ARG A 120 5.07 17.85 -3.13
N THR A 121 6.35 18.07 -2.84
CA THR A 121 6.93 19.41 -2.78
C THR A 121 6.79 20.12 -4.13
N LEU A 122 7.01 19.41 -5.24
CA LEU A 122 6.83 19.98 -6.58
C LEU A 122 5.36 20.32 -6.87
N LEU A 123 4.42 19.44 -6.51
CA LEU A 123 2.99 19.65 -6.70
C LEU A 123 2.48 20.87 -5.89
N ILE A 124 2.91 20.99 -4.64
CA ILE A 124 2.58 22.14 -3.78
C ILE A 124 3.06 23.43 -4.42
N ARG A 125 4.33 23.49 -4.85
CA ARG A 125 4.90 24.66 -5.52
C ARG A 125 4.14 25.02 -6.80
N LYS A 126 3.70 24.02 -7.56
CA LYS A 126 2.87 24.23 -8.76
C LYS A 126 1.54 24.89 -8.40
N HIS A 127 0.83 24.37 -7.39
CA HIS A 127 -0.44 24.95 -6.94
C HIS A 127 -0.27 26.37 -6.38
N GLU A 128 0.80 26.64 -5.64
CA GLU A 128 1.10 27.99 -5.16
C GLU A 128 1.32 28.98 -6.32
N ALA A 129 2.07 28.58 -7.34
CA ALA A 129 2.28 29.39 -8.53
C ALA A 129 0.98 29.66 -9.30
N GLU A 130 0.13 28.63 -9.47
CA GLU A 130 -1.20 28.76 -10.10
C GLU A 130 -2.10 29.72 -9.31
N ALA A 131 -2.12 29.62 -7.99
CA ALA A 131 -2.90 30.50 -7.12
C ALA A 131 -2.45 31.97 -7.22
N LEU A 132 -1.14 32.22 -7.27
CA LEU A 132 -0.59 33.56 -7.49
C LEU A 132 -0.99 34.14 -8.85
N GLN A 133 -0.96 33.32 -9.91
CA GLN A 133 -1.40 33.75 -11.25
C GLN A 133 -2.88 34.09 -11.29
N ILE A 134 -3.74 33.27 -10.67
CA ILE A 134 -5.18 33.53 -10.58
C ILE A 134 -5.42 34.84 -9.84
N ARG A 135 -4.76 35.04 -8.69
CA ARG A 135 -4.88 36.28 -7.91
C ARG A 135 -4.46 37.51 -8.74
N GLY A 136 -3.33 37.43 -9.44
CA GLY A 136 -2.86 38.49 -10.32
C GLY A 136 -3.86 38.84 -11.42
N ARG A 137 -4.44 37.82 -12.07
CA ARG A 137 -5.47 38.01 -13.10
C ARG A 137 -6.72 38.70 -12.55
N LEU A 138 -7.19 38.30 -11.38
CA LEU A 138 -8.35 38.91 -10.73
C LEU A 138 -8.07 40.37 -10.34
N THR A 139 -6.88 40.68 -9.81
CA THR A 139 -6.50 42.07 -9.49
C THR A 139 -6.39 42.96 -10.73
N ALA A 140 -5.90 42.43 -11.85
CA ALA A 140 -5.78 43.18 -13.10
C ALA A 140 -7.14 43.44 -13.74
N ALA A 141 -8.06 42.47 -13.69
CA ALA A 141 -9.44 42.65 -14.16
C ALA A 141 -10.17 43.75 -13.37
N ALA A 142 -10.07 43.73 -12.04
CA ALA A 142 -10.69 44.73 -11.18
C ALA A 142 -10.11 46.16 -11.35
N ALA A 143 -8.84 46.28 -11.78
CA ALA A 143 -8.20 47.57 -12.02
C ALA A 143 -8.55 48.19 -13.38
N GLY A 144 -9.05 47.41 -14.35
CA GLY A 144 -9.45 47.88 -15.67
C GLY A 144 -10.93 48.28 -15.80
N GLU A 145 -11.72 48.12 -14.73
CA GLU A 145 -13.15 48.47 -14.67
C GLU A 145 -13.41 49.85 -14.02
N ASN A 146 -12.35 50.62 -13.68
CA ASN A 146 -12.40 52.02 -13.21
C ASN A 146 -11.81 52.97 -14.26
#